data_AF-A0A453EIS0-F1
#
_entry.id   AF-A0A453EIS0-F1
#
_cell.length_a   1.000
_cell.length_b   1.000
_cell.length_c   1.000
_cell.angle_alpha   90.00
_cell.angle_beta   90.00
_cell.angle_gamma   90.00
#
_symmetry.space_group_name_H-M   'P 1'
#
loop_
_entity.id
_entity.type
_entity.pdbx_description
1 polymer ?
#
loop_
_entity_poly.entity_id
_entity_poly.type
_entity_poly.pdbx_seq_one_letter_code
_entity_poly.pdbx_strand_id
1 'polypeptide(L)'
;VIPFSSFVSPGHSGDSISTDETMSSCDSMKSPDFEYIDNGDSSLLDSLQRRANENLRISDDRTVEGAKWKKDAAAPMEIDNVCDVDDNYEDPQLCATLASDIYMHLREAETRKRPSTDFLETIQKDVNPSMRAILIDWLVEVAEEYRLVPDTLYLTVNYIDRYLSGNEINRQRLQLLGVACMLIAAKYEEICAPQVEEFCYITDNTYFKDEGSGYGSFRPQLPEV
;
A
#
# COMPACT_ATOMS: atom_id res chain seq x y z
N VAL A 1 -58.85 17.05 21.86
CA VAL A 1 -58.58 17.65 23.20
C VAL A 1 -58.83 16.57 24.23
N ILE A 2 -57.77 16.06 24.88
CA ILE A 2 -57.68 15.52 26.26
C ILE A 2 -56.18 15.17 26.48
N PRO A 3 -55.53 15.65 27.56
CA PRO A 3 -54.08 15.50 27.82
C PRO A 3 -53.70 14.63 29.04
N PHE A 4 -52.42 14.23 29.06
CA PHE A 4 -51.44 14.01 30.16
C PHE A 4 -51.68 13.11 31.40
N SER A 5 -50.55 12.49 31.81
CA SER A 5 -50.15 11.83 33.09
C SER A 5 -50.64 10.39 33.33
N SER A 6 -49.91 9.42 33.91
CA SER A 6 -48.57 9.27 34.54
C SER A 6 -48.44 7.81 35.02
N PHE A 7 -47.28 7.15 34.99
CA PHE A 7 -46.93 6.00 35.88
C PHE A 7 -45.39 5.85 35.88
N VAL A 8 -44.66 6.29 36.92
CA VAL A 8 -44.30 5.63 38.21
C VAL A 8 -43.29 4.47 38.04
N SER A 9 -42.11 4.67 38.63
CA SER A 9 -41.02 3.69 38.82
C SER A 9 -41.30 2.71 39.97
N PRO A 10 -40.47 1.66 40.10
CA PRO A 10 -39.85 1.39 41.41
C PRO A 10 -38.34 1.09 41.31
N GLY A 11 -37.60 1.45 42.36
CA GLY A 11 -36.18 1.09 42.56
C GLY A 11 -35.99 -0.13 43.45
N HIS A 12 -34.77 -0.66 43.55
CA HIS A 12 -33.91 -0.69 44.76
C HIS A 12 -32.65 -1.59 44.57
N SER A 13 -31.64 -1.31 45.40
CA SER A 13 -30.34 -1.98 45.65
C SER A 13 -29.24 -1.64 44.63
N GLY A 14 -28.12 -1.00 44.96
CA GLY A 14 -27.48 -0.77 46.26
C GLY A 14 -26.49 -1.89 46.54
N ASP A 15 -25.25 -1.73 46.08
CA ASP A 15 -24.06 -2.18 46.80
C ASP A 15 -22.83 -1.37 46.37
N SER A 16 -22.19 -0.79 47.37
CA SER A 16 -20.93 -0.06 47.36
C SER A 16 -19.78 -1.01 47.70
N ILE A 17 -18.64 -0.92 47.01
CA ILE A 17 -17.35 -1.30 47.62
C ILE A 17 -16.20 -0.43 47.10
N SER A 18 -15.24 -0.27 47.99
CA SER A 18 -14.17 0.72 48.05
C SER A 18 -12.81 0.08 47.80
N THR A 19 -11.88 0.91 47.30
CA THR A 19 -10.41 0.95 47.48
C THR A 19 -9.51 -0.21 47.02
N ASP A 20 -8.51 0.23 46.24
CA ASP A 20 -7.14 -0.25 46.06
C ASP A 20 -6.91 -1.70 45.66
N GLU A 21 -6.36 -1.88 44.45
CA GLU A 21 -5.28 -2.84 44.21
C GLU A 21 -4.22 -2.25 43.26
N THR A 22 -3.16 -1.77 43.89
CA THR A 22 -1.74 -1.99 43.56
C THR A 22 -1.32 -1.97 42.08
N MET A 23 -0.61 -0.90 41.72
CA MET A 23 0.27 -0.84 40.55
C MET A 23 1.26 -2.02 40.54
N SER A 24 1.26 -2.80 39.46
CA SER A 24 2.33 -3.76 39.16
C SER A 24 3.22 -3.20 38.07
N SER A 25 4.46 -2.90 38.45
CA SER A 25 5.54 -2.45 37.57
C SER A 25 5.98 -3.63 36.70
N CYS A 26 5.73 -3.58 35.39
CA CYS A 26 6.39 -4.47 34.44
C CYS A 26 7.63 -3.76 33.88
N ASP A 27 8.75 -3.99 34.58
CA ASP A 27 10.08 -3.75 34.05
C ASP A 27 10.45 -4.78 32.98
N SER A 28 11.21 -4.32 31.99
CA SER A 28 11.99 -5.07 30.99
C SER A 28 11.26 -5.73 29.79
N MET A 29 11.16 -4.95 28.72
CA MET A 29 11.78 -5.32 27.44
C MET A 29 12.58 -4.11 26.96
N LYS A 30 13.90 -4.14 27.20
CA LYS A 30 14.83 -3.17 26.63
C LYS A 30 14.90 -3.44 25.12
N SER A 31 14.32 -2.56 24.31
CA SER A 31 14.62 -2.53 22.87
C SER A 31 16.13 -2.40 22.69
N PRO A 32 16.75 -3.08 21.70
CA PRO A 32 18.15 -2.86 21.41
C PRO A 32 18.32 -1.39 21.03
N ASP A 33 19.24 -0.71 21.69
CA ASP A 33 19.69 0.63 21.30
C ASP A 33 20.12 0.57 19.82
N PHE A 34 19.46 1.36 18.97
CA PHE A 34 19.88 1.54 17.58
C PHE A 34 21.13 2.42 17.60
N GLU A 35 22.30 1.79 17.73
CA GLU A 35 23.56 2.46 17.52
C GLU A 35 23.65 2.86 16.04
N TYR A 36 23.75 4.16 15.80
CA TYR A 36 24.14 4.72 14.51
C TYR A 36 25.59 4.28 14.25
N ILE A 37 25.77 3.18 13.51
CA ILE A 37 27.09 2.72 13.12
C ILE A 37 27.54 3.55 11.91
N ASP A 38 28.63 4.27 12.18
CA ASP A 38 29.50 5.00 11.27
C ASP A 38 29.82 4.23 9.98
N ASN A 39 30.02 4.99 8.90
CA ASN A 39 30.37 4.51 7.56
C ASN A 39 31.63 3.63 7.60
N GLY A 40 31.48 2.31 7.71
CA GLY A 40 32.66 1.47 7.85
C GLY A 40 32.55 -0.04 7.69
N ASP A 41 31.38 -0.65 7.45
CA ASP A 41 31.28 -2.12 7.35
C ASP A 41 30.85 -2.63 5.97
N SER A 42 31.86 -2.86 5.11
CA SER A 42 31.77 -3.59 3.83
C SER A 42 31.10 -4.97 3.99
N SER A 43 31.17 -5.57 5.18
CA SER A 43 30.82 -6.97 5.42
C SER A 43 29.33 -7.32 5.31
N LEU A 44 28.42 -6.40 5.64
CA LEU A 44 26.97 -6.63 5.53
C LEU A 44 26.46 -6.49 4.09
N LEU A 45 26.99 -5.50 3.37
CA LEU A 45 26.75 -5.31 1.94
C LEU A 45 27.31 -6.52 1.16
N ASP A 46 28.51 -6.97 1.51
CA ASP A 46 29.11 -8.18 0.92
C ASP A 46 28.27 -9.44 1.22
N SER A 47 27.65 -9.53 2.40
CA SER A 47 26.79 -10.66 2.78
C SER A 47 25.47 -10.67 2.02
N LEU A 48 24.85 -9.51 1.80
CA LEU A 48 23.65 -9.37 0.98
C LEU A 48 23.94 -9.62 -0.50
N GLN A 49 25.06 -9.10 -1.02
CA GLN A 49 25.52 -9.34 -2.38
C GLN A 49 25.79 -10.83 -2.62
N ARG A 50 26.45 -11.51 -1.68
CA ARG A 50 26.73 -12.95 -1.78
C ARG A 50 25.45 -13.78 -1.79
N ARG A 51 24.47 -13.41 -0.95
CA ARG A 51 23.13 -14.03 -0.94
C ARG A 51 22.37 -13.79 -2.24
N ALA A 52 22.48 -12.61 -2.85
CA ALA A 52 21.87 -12.33 -4.15
C ALA A 52 22.50 -13.19 -5.26
N ASN A 53 23.84 -13.31 -5.28
CA ASN A 53 24.58 -14.08 -6.27
C ASN A 53 24.28 -15.59 -6.18
N GLU A 54 24.13 -16.13 -4.96
CA GLU A 54 23.76 -17.54 -4.74
C GLU A 54 22.34 -17.87 -5.24
N ASN A 55 21.39 -16.93 -5.10
CA ASN A 55 20.00 -17.14 -5.53
C ASN A 55 19.78 -16.93 -7.04
N LEU A 56 20.60 -16.11 -7.70
CA LEU A 56 20.42 -15.73 -9.10
C LEU A 56 21.38 -16.41 -10.09
N ARG A 57 22.38 -17.18 -9.64
CA ARG A 57 23.40 -17.84 -10.50
C ARG A 57 23.99 -16.92 -11.57
N ILE A 58 24.25 -15.66 -11.22
CA ILE A 58 25.01 -14.75 -12.08
C ILE A 58 26.50 -15.03 -11.81
N SER A 59 27.11 -15.84 -12.65
CA SER A 59 28.56 -16.08 -12.61
C SER A 59 29.26 -15.00 -13.41
N ASP A 60 29.93 -14.07 -12.73
CA ASP A 60 30.91 -13.17 -13.35
C ASP A 60 32.23 -13.91 -13.55
N ASP A 61 32.32 -14.70 -14.62
CA ASP A 61 33.62 -15.17 -15.12
C ASP A 61 33.96 -14.45 -16.43
N ARG A 62 34.84 -13.45 -16.32
CA ARG A 62 35.52 -12.86 -17.47
C ARG A 62 36.84 -13.60 -17.70
N THR A 63 36.77 -14.81 -18.23
CA THR A 63 37.88 -15.37 -19.02
C THR A 63 37.59 -15.18 -20.50
N VAL A 64 38.37 -14.28 -21.11
CA VAL A 64 38.41 -14.08 -22.56
C VAL A 64 39.10 -15.30 -23.18
N GLU A 65 38.33 -16.28 -23.61
CA GLU A 65 38.73 -17.17 -24.70
C GLU A 65 37.58 -17.29 -25.71
N GLY A 66 37.91 -17.05 -26.98
CA GLY A 66 36.96 -16.85 -28.06
C GLY A 66 36.08 -18.07 -28.33
N ALA A 67 34.89 -18.08 -27.72
CA ALA A 67 33.79 -18.93 -28.14
C ALA A 67 33.20 -18.35 -29.43
N LYS A 68 33.71 -18.85 -30.57
CA LYS A 68 33.08 -18.73 -31.88
C LYS A 68 31.63 -19.23 -31.77
N TRP A 69 30.67 -18.32 -31.71
CA TRP A 69 29.25 -18.62 -31.72
C TRP A 69 28.95 -19.45 -32.97
N LYS A 70 28.86 -20.77 -32.80
CA LYS A 70 28.21 -21.61 -33.79
C LYS A 70 26.75 -21.22 -33.73
N LYS A 71 26.26 -20.67 -34.83
CA LYS A 71 24.84 -20.48 -35.09
C LYS A 71 24.26 -21.87 -35.30
N ASP A 72 24.19 -22.65 -34.23
CA ASP A 72 23.32 -23.81 -34.19
C ASP A 72 21.92 -23.21 -34.28
N ALA A 73 21.30 -23.38 -35.44
CA ALA A 73 19.95 -22.93 -35.67
C ALA A 73 19.09 -23.49 -34.54
N ALA A 74 18.66 -22.62 -33.63
CA ALA A 74 17.64 -22.97 -32.67
C ALA A 74 16.48 -23.53 -33.48
N ALA A 75 16.15 -24.80 -33.27
CA ALA A 75 14.90 -25.35 -33.75
C ALA A 75 13.79 -24.34 -33.38
N PRO A 76 12.81 -24.08 -34.25
CA PRO A 76 11.67 -23.26 -33.88
C PRO A 76 11.17 -23.78 -32.55
N MET A 77 11.24 -22.95 -31.51
CA MET A 77 10.64 -23.26 -30.23
C MET A 77 9.18 -23.55 -30.56
N GLU A 78 8.77 -24.82 -30.43
CA GLU A 78 7.37 -25.19 -30.61
C GLU A 78 6.61 -24.34 -29.59
N ILE A 79 5.87 -23.36 -30.10
CA ILE A 79 4.94 -22.59 -29.28
C ILE A 79 3.88 -23.63 -28.94
N ASP A 80 3.94 -24.13 -27.72
CA ASP A 80 2.91 -24.98 -27.16
C ASP A 80 1.55 -24.36 -27.49
N ASN A 81 0.64 -25.19 -27.97
CA ASN A 81 -0.68 -24.79 -28.45
C ASN A 81 -1.33 -23.87 -27.40
N VAL A 82 -1.39 -22.56 -27.66
CA VAL A 82 -1.93 -21.59 -26.69
C VAL A 82 -3.42 -21.87 -26.59
N CYS A 83 -3.82 -22.54 -25.51
CA CYS A 83 -5.23 -22.80 -25.23
C CYS A 83 -5.94 -21.48 -24.96
N ASP A 84 -7.04 -21.23 -25.67
CA ASP A 84 -7.94 -20.14 -25.35
C ASP A 84 -8.66 -20.47 -24.03
N VAL A 85 -8.37 -19.69 -23.00
CA VAL A 85 -8.93 -19.87 -21.65
C VAL A 85 -10.42 -19.48 -21.63
N ASP A 86 -10.87 -18.69 -22.61
CA ASP A 86 -12.21 -18.13 -22.68
C ASP A 86 -13.13 -18.88 -23.67
N ASP A 87 -12.72 -20.05 -24.21
CA ASP A 87 -13.49 -20.83 -25.21
C ASP A 87 -14.76 -21.51 -24.64
N ASN A 88 -15.06 -21.33 -23.34
CA ASN A 88 -16.23 -21.93 -22.73
C ASN A 88 -17.49 -21.07 -22.90
N TYR A 89 -18.21 -21.30 -24.00
CA TYR A 89 -19.47 -20.61 -24.33
C TYR A 89 -20.71 -21.11 -23.56
N GLU A 90 -20.60 -22.22 -22.85
CA GLU A 90 -21.74 -22.84 -22.14
C GLU A 90 -22.03 -22.17 -20.79
N ASP A 91 -21.06 -21.44 -20.21
CA ASP A 91 -21.24 -20.70 -18.96
C ASP A 91 -21.41 -19.19 -19.24
N PRO A 92 -22.64 -18.65 -19.06
CA PRO A 92 -22.88 -17.22 -19.24
C PRO A 92 -22.05 -16.32 -18.32
N GLN A 93 -21.55 -16.82 -17.18
CA GLN A 93 -20.73 -16.03 -16.25
C GLN A 93 -19.33 -15.75 -16.80
N LEU A 94 -18.82 -16.62 -17.69
CA LEU A 94 -17.49 -16.45 -18.29
C LEU A 94 -17.47 -15.42 -19.43
N CYS A 95 -18.64 -14.98 -19.89
CA CYS A 95 -18.78 -13.94 -20.90
C CYS A 95 -17.90 -14.19 -22.15
N ALA A 96 -17.72 -15.45 -22.57
CA ALA A 96 -16.82 -15.87 -23.65
C ALA A 96 -17.00 -15.05 -24.95
N THR A 97 -18.24 -14.68 -25.28
CA THR A 97 -18.55 -13.86 -26.47
C THR A 97 -18.06 -12.42 -26.39
N LEU A 98 -17.82 -11.90 -25.18
CA LEU A 98 -17.36 -10.53 -24.92
C LEU A 98 -15.88 -10.49 -24.51
N ALA A 99 -15.26 -11.64 -24.21
CA ALA A 99 -13.90 -11.72 -23.67
C ALA A 99 -12.88 -10.93 -24.53
N SER A 100 -12.93 -11.11 -25.85
CA SER A 100 -12.08 -10.36 -26.79
C SER A 100 -12.27 -8.84 -26.67
N ASP A 101 -13.51 -8.36 -26.69
CA ASP A 101 -13.82 -6.92 -26.64
C ASP A 101 -13.43 -6.30 -25.28
N ILE A 102 -13.70 -7.03 -24.20
CA ILE A 102 -13.28 -6.64 -22.84
C ILE A 102 -11.75 -6.53 -22.79
N TYR A 103 -11.03 -7.54 -23.29
CA TYR A 103 -9.58 -7.54 -23.28
C TYR A 103 -9.01 -6.37 -24.11
N MET A 104 -9.52 -6.14 -25.32
CA MET A 104 -9.12 -5.01 -26.15
C MET A 104 -9.34 -3.67 -25.44
N HIS A 105 -10.51 -3.51 -24.82
CA HIS A 105 -10.82 -2.31 -24.03
C HIS A 105 -9.85 -2.12 -22.86
N LEU A 106 -9.53 -3.19 -22.13
CA LEU A 106 -8.60 -3.14 -20.99
C LEU A 106 -7.18 -2.76 -21.43
N ARG A 107 -6.69 -3.29 -22.56
CA ARG A 107 -5.37 -2.94 -23.12
C ARG A 107 -5.29 -1.46 -23.53
N GLU A 108 -6.35 -0.93 -24.13
CA GLU A 108 -6.45 0.50 -24.46
C GLU A 108 -6.53 1.36 -23.20
N ALA A 109 -7.31 0.94 -22.20
CA ALA A 109 -7.45 1.65 -20.94
C ALA A 109 -6.13 1.67 -20.15
N GLU A 110 -5.36 0.59 -20.15
CA GLU A 110 -4.03 0.51 -19.53
C GLU A 110 -3.11 1.59 -20.09
N THR A 111 -3.06 1.72 -21.42
CA THR A 111 -2.21 2.70 -22.09
C THR A 111 -2.56 4.13 -21.70
N ARG A 112 -3.86 4.45 -21.57
CA ARG A 112 -4.33 5.80 -21.18
C ARG A 112 -4.13 6.12 -19.70
N LYS A 113 -4.14 5.11 -18.83
CA LYS A 113 -4.03 5.27 -17.37
C LYS A 113 -2.63 4.98 -16.86
N ARG A 114 -1.64 4.85 -17.74
CA ARG A 114 -0.25 4.59 -17.36
C ARG A 114 0.43 5.87 -16.85
N PRO A 115 0.98 5.89 -15.62
CA PRO A 115 1.90 6.94 -15.19
C PRO A 115 3.16 6.98 -16.07
N SER A 116 3.87 8.11 -16.10
CA SER A 116 5.22 8.11 -16.69
C SER A 116 6.13 7.19 -15.86
N THR A 117 7.25 6.72 -16.40
CA THR A 117 8.23 5.94 -15.62
C THR A 117 9.22 6.82 -14.85
N ASP A 118 9.37 8.07 -15.27
CA ASP A 118 10.38 9.02 -14.81
C ASP A 118 9.79 10.26 -14.11
N PHE A 119 8.48 10.26 -13.80
CA PHE A 119 7.79 11.45 -13.27
C PHE A 119 8.36 11.96 -11.94
N LEU A 120 8.89 11.07 -11.11
CA LEU A 120 9.51 11.47 -9.84
C LEU A 120 10.79 12.27 -10.05
N GLU A 121 11.49 12.05 -11.17
CA GLU A 121 12.73 12.77 -11.50
C GLU A 121 12.44 14.02 -12.34
N THR A 122 11.46 13.93 -13.25
CA THR A 122 11.19 14.99 -14.23
C THR A 122 10.21 16.05 -13.75
N ILE A 123 9.25 15.67 -12.90
CA ILE A 123 8.19 16.55 -12.42
C ILE A 123 8.42 16.94 -10.95
N GLN A 124 8.71 15.97 -10.09
CA GLN A 124 8.76 16.23 -8.65
C GLN A 124 10.08 16.88 -8.22
N LYS A 125 9.99 17.98 -7.45
CA LYS A 125 11.16 18.67 -6.86
C LYS A 125 11.40 18.30 -5.41
N ASP A 126 10.32 18.00 -4.69
CA ASP A 126 10.33 17.83 -3.22
C ASP A 126 9.88 16.42 -2.78
N VAL A 127 9.48 15.57 -3.73
CA VAL A 127 9.10 14.18 -3.51
C VAL A 127 10.09 13.28 -4.24
N ASN A 128 10.64 12.30 -3.54
CA ASN A 128 11.57 11.33 -4.11
C ASN A 128 11.00 9.89 -4.06
N PRO A 129 11.61 8.92 -4.76
CA PRO A 129 11.14 7.54 -4.78
C PRO A 129 11.04 6.86 -3.40
N SER A 130 11.93 7.22 -2.46
CA SER A 130 11.89 6.68 -1.09
C SER A 130 10.66 7.17 -0.33
N MET A 131 10.33 8.47 -0.44
CA MET A 131 9.11 9.04 0.16
C MET A 131 7.84 8.38 -0.37
N ARG A 132 7.80 8.09 -1.69
CA ARG A 132 6.70 7.32 -2.29
C ARG A 132 6.62 5.90 -1.73
N ALA A 133 7.75 5.21 -1.61
CA ALA A 133 7.79 3.85 -1.05
C ALA A 133 7.27 3.83 0.39
N ILE A 134 7.72 4.77 1.23
CA ILE A 134 7.25 4.93 2.62
C ILE A 134 5.74 5.21 2.67
N LEU A 135 5.22 6.06 1.78
CA LEU A 135 3.78 6.32 1.71
C LEU A 135 3.01 5.03 1.38
N ILE A 136 3.46 4.28 0.36
CA ILE A 136 2.76 3.07 -0.09
C ILE A 136 2.80 1.98 0.98
N ASP A 137 3.94 1.78 1.64
CA ASP A 137 4.10 0.83 2.74
C ASP A 137 3.10 1.13 3.87
N TRP A 138 3.00 2.39 4.28
CA TRP A 138 1.99 2.81 5.25
C TRP A 138 0.55 2.62 4.76
N LEU A 139 0.27 2.87 3.48
CA LEU A 139 -1.04 2.61 2.90
C LEU A 139 -1.40 1.11 2.86
N VAL A 140 -0.40 0.20 2.82
CA VAL A 140 -0.65 -1.25 2.97
C VAL A 140 -1.17 -1.52 4.38
N GLU A 141 -0.52 -1.00 5.41
CA GLU A 141 -0.98 -1.16 6.81
C GLU A 141 -2.42 -0.63 6.98
N VAL A 142 -2.71 0.54 6.40
CA VAL A 142 -4.06 1.11 6.41
C VAL A 142 -5.06 0.21 5.67
N ALA A 143 -4.71 -0.33 4.50
CA ALA A 143 -5.59 -1.24 3.78
C ALA A 143 -5.88 -2.52 4.58
N GLU A 144 -4.89 -3.05 5.30
CA GLU A 144 -5.05 -4.23 6.15
C GLU A 144 -5.94 -3.95 7.37
N GLU A 145 -5.74 -2.82 8.06
CA GLU A 145 -6.55 -2.43 9.22
C GLU A 145 -8.04 -2.32 8.86
N TYR A 146 -8.34 -1.72 7.71
CA TYR A 146 -9.72 -1.57 7.20
C TYR A 146 -10.21 -2.75 6.36
N ARG A 147 -9.37 -3.78 6.19
CA ARG A 147 -9.67 -4.99 5.40
C ARG A 147 -10.15 -4.68 3.98
N LEU A 148 -9.54 -3.69 3.35
CA LEU A 148 -9.82 -3.32 1.97
C LEU A 148 -9.37 -4.43 1.02
N VAL A 149 -10.04 -4.58 -0.11
CA VAL A 149 -9.62 -5.53 -1.13
C VAL A 149 -8.31 -5.06 -1.79
N PRO A 150 -7.45 -5.97 -2.28
CA PRO A 150 -6.20 -5.60 -2.94
C PRO A 150 -6.40 -4.65 -4.13
N ASP A 151 -7.50 -4.79 -4.87
CA ASP A 151 -7.85 -3.93 -6.01
C ASP A 151 -7.98 -2.45 -5.59
N THR A 152 -8.54 -2.18 -4.40
CA THR A 152 -8.62 -0.83 -3.82
C THR A 152 -7.22 -0.23 -3.62
N LEU A 153 -6.27 -1.02 -3.10
CA LEU A 153 -4.90 -0.58 -2.90
C LEU A 153 -4.19 -0.34 -4.25
N TYR A 154 -4.36 -1.24 -5.23
CA TYR A 154 -3.75 -1.08 -6.56
C TYR A 154 -4.29 0.17 -7.28
N LEU A 155 -5.59 0.43 -7.19
CA LEU A 155 -6.20 1.67 -7.69
C LEU A 155 -5.66 2.90 -6.97
N THR A 156 -5.49 2.83 -5.65
CA THR A 156 -4.89 3.91 -4.86
C THR A 156 -3.50 4.28 -5.37
N VAL A 157 -2.62 3.29 -5.54
CA VAL A 157 -1.26 3.50 -6.07
C VAL A 157 -1.32 4.06 -7.49
N ASN A 158 -2.19 3.53 -8.35
CA ASN A 158 -2.38 4.07 -9.71
C ASN A 158 -2.79 5.54 -9.69
N TYR A 159 -3.69 5.94 -8.80
CA TYR A 159 -4.14 7.33 -8.67
C TYR A 159 -3.04 8.26 -8.16
N ILE A 160 -2.27 7.82 -7.16
CA ILE A 160 -1.11 8.58 -6.65
C ILE A 160 -0.11 8.84 -7.79
N ASP A 161 0.32 7.78 -8.49
CA ASP A 161 1.36 7.88 -9.51
C ASP A 161 0.93 8.72 -10.71
N ARG A 162 -0.34 8.62 -11.12
CA ARG A 162 -0.90 9.48 -12.18
C ARG A 162 -0.99 10.93 -11.75
N TYR A 163 -1.34 11.20 -10.50
CA TYR A 163 -1.39 12.57 -9.98
C TYR A 163 0.02 13.19 -9.97
N LEU A 164 1.00 12.46 -9.44
CA LEU A 164 2.40 12.88 -9.40
C LEU A 164 3.04 12.97 -10.80
N SER A 165 2.50 12.26 -11.79
CA SER A 165 2.92 12.38 -13.20
C SER A 165 2.52 13.71 -13.86
N GLY A 166 1.50 14.40 -13.34
CA GLY A 166 1.00 15.64 -13.93
C GLY A 166 1.08 16.88 -13.04
N ASN A 167 1.33 16.71 -11.74
CA ASN A 167 1.24 17.79 -10.75
C ASN A 167 2.43 17.73 -9.79
N GLU A 168 3.16 18.84 -9.66
CA GLU A 168 4.14 19.02 -8.60
C GLU A 168 3.44 19.14 -7.24
N ILE A 169 3.96 18.46 -6.21
CA ILE A 169 3.44 18.56 -4.83
C ILE A 169 4.58 18.72 -3.83
N ASN A 170 4.28 19.38 -2.72
CA ASN A 170 5.18 19.44 -1.57
C ASN A 170 5.09 18.15 -0.74
N ARG A 171 6.22 17.68 -0.18
CA ARG A 171 6.29 16.47 0.66
C ARG A 171 5.27 16.47 1.81
N GLN A 172 4.98 17.65 2.36
CA GLN A 172 4.01 17.85 3.44
C GLN A 172 2.56 17.55 3.05
N ARG A 173 2.23 17.45 1.76
CA ARG A 173 0.87 17.11 1.27
C ARG A 173 0.80 15.70 0.69
N LEU A 174 1.90 14.95 0.70
CA LEU A 174 1.99 13.63 0.10
C LEU A 174 1.09 12.60 0.81
N GLN A 175 1.03 12.64 2.13
CA GLN A 175 0.12 11.79 2.92
C GLN A 175 -1.35 12.11 2.63
N LEU A 176 -1.70 13.40 2.58
CA LEU A 176 -3.06 13.83 2.21
C LEU A 176 -3.46 13.33 0.82
N LEU A 177 -2.55 13.40 -0.16
CA LEU A 177 -2.77 12.83 -1.49
C LEU A 177 -3.06 11.33 -1.41
N GLY A 178 -2.24 10.58 -0.67
CA GLY A 178 -2.41 9.12 -0.51
C GLY A 178 -3.78 8.75 0.06
N VAL A 179 -4.18 9.40 1.16
CA VAL A 179 -5.49 9.15 1.80
C VAL A 179 -6.65 9.58 0.91
N ALA A 180 -6.54 10.71 0.21
CA ALA A 180 -7.57 11.13 -0.74
C ALA A 180 -7.73 10.14 -1.90
N CYS A 181 -6.61 9.64 -2.45
CA CYS A 181 -6.63 8.60 -3.47
C CYS A 181 -7.25 7.30 -2.96
N MET A 182 -6.93 6.88 -1.73
CA MET A 182 -7.49 5.68 -1.12
C MET A 182 -8.98 5.79 -0.88
N LEU A 183 -9.46 6.95 -0.42
CA LEU A 183 -10.89 7.20 -0.26
C LEU A 183 -11.64 7.12 -1.59
N ILE A 184 -11.06 7.64 -2.67
CA ILE A 184 -11.65 7.56 -4.02
C ILE A 184 -11.68 6.10 -4.49
N ALA A 185 -10.59 5.35 -4.31
CA ALA A 185 -10.53 3.94 -4.67
C ALA A 185 -11.53 3.10 -3.88
N ALA A 186 -11.63 3.31 -2.56
CA ALA A 186 -12.55 2.59 -1.71
C ALA A 186 -14.01 2.84 -2.10
N LYS A 187 -14.37 4.08 -2.46
CA LYS A 187 -15.72 4.38 -2.98
C LYS A 187 -16.04 3.71 -4.32
N TYR A 188 -15.02 3.34 -5.08
CA TYR A 188 -15.17 2.72 -6.39
C TYR A 188 -15.28 1.20 -6.29
N GLU A 189 -14.47 0.58 -5.43
CA GLU A 189 -14.26 -0.86 -5.41
C GLU A 189 -14.97 -1.55 -4.23
N GLU A 190 -15.08 -0.89 -3.07
CA GLU A 190 -15.68 -1.50 -1.88
C GLU A 190 -17.20 -1.42 -1.92
N ILE A 191 -17.87 -2.52 -1.55
CA ILE A 191 -19.33 -2.56 -1.36
C ILE A 191 -19.74 -1.60 -0.24
N CYS A 192 -18.94 -1.58 0.84
CA CYS A 192 -19.13 -0.73 2.00
C CYS A 192 -17.83 0.06 2.25
N ALA A 193 -17.65 1.15 1.52
CA ALA A 193 -16.49 2.01 1.70
C ALA A 193 -16.45 2.61 3.13
N PRO A 194 -15.27 2.66 3.78
CA PRO A 194 -15.12 3.32 5.07
C PRO A 194 -15.52 4.80 5.00
N GLN A 195 -15.95 5.35 6.13
CA GLN A 195 -16.37 6.75 6.20
C GLN A 195 -15.18 7.69 6.14
N VAL A 196 -15.39 8.93 5.67
CA VAL A 196 -14.30 9.92 5.54
C VAL A 196 -13.71 10.25 6.91
N GLU A 197 -14.57 10.27 7.92
CA GLU A 197 -14.27 10.51 9.32
C GLU A 197 -13.32 9.45 9.90
N GLU A 198 -13.40 8.21 9.44
CA GLU A 198 -12.50 7.13 9.85
C GLU A 198 -11.09 7.33 9.27
N PHE A 199 -10.98 7.82 8.03
CA PHE A 199 -9.69 8.17 7.43
C PHE A 199 -9.06 9.42 8.05
N CYS A 200 -9.85 10.38 8.53
CA CYS A 200 -9.33 11.55 9.25
C CYS A 200 -8.60 11.15 10.53
N TYR A 201 -9.14 10.16 11.26
CA TYR A 201 -8.54 9.62 12.47
C TYR A 201 -7.15 9.03 12.21
N ILE A 202 -6.98 8.31 11.10
CA ILE A 202 -5.70 7.72 10.67
C ILE A 202 -4.65 8.80 10.36
N THR A 203 -5.08 9.97 9.86
CA THR A 203 -4.17 11.09 9.58
C THR A 203 -3.85 11.96 10.80
N ASP A 204 -4.20 11.52 12.02
CA ASP A 204 -4.10 12.29 13.28
C ASP A 204 -4.68 13.71 13.15
N ASN A 205 -5.76 13.84 12.37
CA ASN A 205 -6.38 15.13 12.04
C ASN A 205 -5.39 16.21 11.57
N THR A 206 -4.25 15.84 10.96
CA THR A 206 -3.16 16.77 10.60
C THR A 206 -3.61 17.86 9.61
N TYR A 207 -4.65 17.57 8.82
CA TYR A 207 -5.24 18.52 7.87
C TYR A 207 -6.65 18.97 8.27
N PHE A 208 -7.18 18.44 9.38
CA PHE A 208 -8.53 18.67 9.88
C PHE A 208 -8.51 18.88 11.40
N LYS A 209 -7.66 19.76 11.95
CA LYS A 209 -7.74 20.10 13.38
C LYS A 209 -8.46 21.44 13.57
N ASP A 210 -9.62 21.36 14.20
CA ASP A 210 -9.78 22.08 15.46
C ASP A 210 -9.77 21.02 16.60
N GLU A 211 -8.75 21.16 17.46
CA GLU A 211 -8.49 20.52 18.75
C GLU A 211 -8.54 18.98 18.97
N GLY A 212 -7.35 18.43 19.27
CA GLY A 212 -7.07 17.71 20.53
C GLY A 212 -7.72 16.35 20.83
N SER A 213 -6.98 15.26 20.64
CA SER A 213 -6.76 14.21 21.66
C SER A 213 -5.88 13.10 21.05
N GLY A 214 -4.69 12.90 21.64
CA GLY A 214 -3.75 11.89 21.19
C GLY A 214 -4.10 10.51 21.74
N TYR A 215 -4.09 9.50 20.87
CA TYR A 215 -3.68 8.11 21.12
C TYR A 215 -3.43 7.45 19.75
N GLY A 216 -2.25 6.83 19.57
CA GLY A 216 -1.92 5.99 18.40
C GLY A 216 -1.09 6.67 17.30
N SER A 217 0.23 6.79 17.52
CA SER A 217 1.17 7.31 16.52
C SER A 217 1.55 6.23 15.49
N PHE A 218 0.84 6.18 14.35
CA PHE A 218 1.33 5.55 13.10
C PHE A 218 1.71 6.65 12.11
N ARG A 219 2.80 7.37 12.39
CA ARG A 219 3.32 8.42 11.51
C ARG A 219 4.63 7.95 10.88
N PRO A 220 4.74 7.91 9.55
CA PRO A 220 6.03 8.05 8.89
C PRO A 220 6.44 9.53 8.98
N GLN A 221 7.48 9.83 9.76
CA GLN A 221 8.17 11.11 9.61
C GLN A 221 8.93 11.04 8.29
N LEU A 222 8.43 11.71 7.26
CA LEU A 222 9.20 11.93 6.04
C LEU A 222 10.51 12.64 6.43
N PRO A 223 11.69 12.06 6.15
CA PRO A 223 12.94 12.63 6.61
C PRO A 223 13.16 14.03 6.03
N GLU A 224 13.52 14.97 6.90
CA GLU A 224 14.08 16.25 6.47
C GLU A 224 15.52 16.00 6.02
N VAL A 225 15.73 16.05 4.71
CA VAL A 225 17.04 16.26 4.09
C VAL A 225 16.98 17.60 3.37
#